data_AF-A0ABD6BRK6-F1
#
_entry.id   AF-A0ABD6BRK6-F1
#
_cell.length_a   1.000
_cell.length_b   1.000
_cell.length_c   1.000
_cell.angle_alpha   90.00
_cell.angle_beta   90.00
_cell.angle_gamma   90.00
#
_symmetry.space_group_name_H-M   'P 1'
#
loop_
_entity.id
_entity.type
_entity.pdbx_description
1 polymer ?
#
loop_
_entity_poly.entity_id
_entity_poly.type
_entity_poly.pdbx_seq_one_letter_code
_entity_poly.pdbx_strand_id
1 'polypeptide(L)'
;MALPPVVPLQFGALPTQLQRVFVVVALLAGAAVALGLDDGRLYTRLRERFVLGVPWGTLVTVLGVLAVYLFLQGGYWHWRRPLVIPFRAWSYLEPLGMLVAGFAHAGPGHLLGNLFGALTLAPIVEYTIGHYPSDERAVDAAPPSALPGRLAAAWRTPWVRAFVVLPLAVAALGVLLTLFTIGAVIGFSGVVFAFAGFALVRYPLATVLALVASDVLNLLYNALQNPTITASGRSRFVTPWWADIAIQGHAIGLLAGVVCCVLLLRARDESLPSATRLWAGALLLATSQSLWAVYWYRGSTEYVLFRAVGLGIVALASILIVVAVAGPERPLWSFTDRQSSPEDPTGTTDGGDPASPDDPSSDAGPIDDGGEGGPAKDYGDPEEDPPGEQRLRDLSARQVGLASLIVMAALLSGPAVAVNLVATDGGLPGEPTTVRGYEVTYAEGIPDGLVSAIPFTAFGETTQVTTSGVIVANDDRQIWQTVVPKGRLAANGRATVVVGGVGWRDSVTAIRQGWTAVGGGTAYRVALDDGDERRTVYLSGAAQADPRIAGQNVSVAAGADSFYLLVTHENTTLREPLPGRNESVTVRNVTFRGDGSRVVAFHEGTRVTVLRAERYN
;
A
#
# COMPACT_ATOMS: atom_id res chain seq x y z
N MET A 1 -1.12 59.63 35.75
CA MET A 1 -1.03 58.24 36.27
C MET A 1 -0.98 57.33 35.06
N ALA A 2 0.23 56.94 34.62
CA ALA A 2 0.41 56.09 33.45
C ALA A 2 0.40 54.62 33.90
N LEU A 3 -0.44 53.81 33.26
CA LEU A 3 -0.50 52.36 33.48
C LEU A 3 0.87 51.73 33.14
N PRO A 4 1.34 50.74 33.92
CA PRO A 4 2.59 50.06 33.61
C PRO A 4 2.43 49.22 32.32
N PRO A 5 3.51 49.04 31.54
CA PRO A 5 3.45 48.19 30.35
C PRO A 5 3.17 46.74 30.76
N VAL A 6 2.20 46.13 30.09
CA VAL A 6 1.94 44.69 30.18
C VAL A 6 3.18 43.98 29.64
N VAL A 7 3.98 43.39 30.52
CA VAL A 7 5.03 42.44 30.14
C VAL A 7 4.29 41.19 29.65
N PRO A 8 4.37 40.83 28.36
CA PRO A 8 3.84 39.55 27.93
C PRO A 8 4.61 38.47 28.67
N LEU A 9 3.91 37.66 29.46
CA LEU A 9 4.44 36.40 29.99
C LEU A 9 4.85 35.53 28.78
N GLN A 10 6.10 35.66 28.36
CA GLN A 10 6.74 34.64 27.53
C GLN A 10 6.87 33.41 28.42
N PHE A 11 5.90 32.51 28.33
CA PHE A 11 6.10 31.13 28.77
C PHE A 11 7.30 30.61 27.97
N GLY A 12 8.49 30.65 28.56
CA GLY A 12 9.68 30.05 27.98
C GLY A 12 9.33 28.61 27.63
N ALA A 13 9.59 28.21 26.39
CA ALA A 13 9.30 26.85 25.94
C ALA A 13 9.89 25.86 26.95
N LEU A 14 9.05 24.95 27.47
CA LEU A 14 9.53 23.87 28.34
C LEU A 14 10.70 23.19 27.62
N PRO A 15 11.87 23.05 28.27
CA PRO A 15 13.01 22.35 27.68
C PRO A 15 12.56 21.01 27.08
N THR A 16 12.95 20.76 25.83
CA THR A 16 12.52 19.57 25.08
C THR A 16 12.80 18.26 25.81
N GLN A 17 13.86 18.22 26.62
CA GLN A 17 14.20 17.07 27.45
C GLN A 17 13.18 16.82 28.57
N LEU A 18 12.64 17.87 29.20
CA LEU A 18 11.59 17.73 30.22
C LEU A 18 10.30 17.19 29.60
N GLN A 19 9.96 17.60 28.38
CA GLN A 19 8.80 17.06 27.66
C GLN A 19 8.97 15.56 27.37
N ARG A 20 10.17 15.13 26.93
CA ARG A 20 10.48 13.71 26.71
C ARG A 20 10.39 12.88 27.99
N VAL A 21 11.01 13.36 29.07
CA VAL A 21 10.94 12.70 30.39
C VAL A 21 9.51 12.62 30.88
N PHE A 22 8.73 13.70 30.74
CA PHE A 22 7.31 13.72 31.11
C PHE A 22 6.52 12.63 30.38
N VAL A 23 6.67 12.51 29.05
CA VAL A 23 5.96 11.48 28.26
C VAL A 23 6.31 10.08 28.75
N VAL A 24 7.61 9.78 28.96
CA VAL A 24 8.05 8.46 29.42
C VAL A 24 7.51 8.16 30.82
N VAL A 25 7.66 9.10 31.76
CA VAL A 25 7.19 8.92 33.14
C VAL A 25 5.67 8.77 33.20
N ALA A 26 4.92 9.59 32.46
CA ALA A 26 3.46 9.53 32.44
C ALA A 26 2.95 8.19 31.90
N LEU A 27 3.56 7.67 30.83
CA LEU A 27 3.19 6.36 30.26
C LEU A 27 3.57 5.21 31.19
N LEU A 28 4.76 5.23 31.79
CA LEU A 28 5.19 4.20 32.73
C LEU A 28 4.34 4.21 34.01
N ALA A 29 4.05 5.38 34.56
CA ALA A 29 3.18 5.54 35.72
C ALA A 29 1.75 5.08 35.42
N GLY A 30 1.20 5.49 34.26
CA GLY A 30 -0.13 5.05 33.81
C GLY A 30 -0.21 3.53 33.63
N ALA A 31 0.80 2.92 33.01
CA ALA A 31 0.90 1.48 32.87
C ALA A 31 1.03 0.76 34.23
N ALA A 32 1.86 1.29 35.14
CA ALA A 32 2.02 0.73 36.48
C ALA A 32 0.71 0.79 37.29
N VAL A 33 -0.02 1.90 37.22
CA VAL A 33 -1.35 2.04 37.85
C VAL A 33 -2.34 1.05 37.24
N ALA A 34 -2.41 0.95 35.90
CA ALA A 34 -3.30 0.02 35.23
C ALA A 34 -3.00 -1.44 35.60
N LEU A 35 -1.72 -1.84 35.59
CA LEU A 35 -1.30 -3.19 35.97
C LEU A 35 -1.51 -3.48 37.47
N GLY A 36 -1.36 -2.48 38.33
CA GLY A 36 -1.62 -2.62 39.77
C GLY A 36 -3.10 -2.75 40.12
N LEU A 37 -4.00 -2.29 39.24
CA LEU A 37 -5.44 -2.42 39.38
C LEU A 37 -6.02 -3.66 38.66
N ASP A 38 -5.24 -4.34 37.83
CA ASP A 38 -5.66 -5.55 37.11
C ASP A 38 -5.50 -6.80 37.99
N ASP A 39 -6.30 -7.83 37.76
CA ASP A 39 -6.36 -9.06 38.57
C ASP A 39 -5.11 -9.96 38.42
N GLY A 40 -4.05 -9.48 37.76
CA GLY A 40 -2.81 -10.22 37.46
C GLY A 40 -2.96 -11.37 36.44
N ARG A 41 -4.18 -11.64 35.94
CA ARG A 41 -4.48 -12.78 35.06
C ARG A 41 -3.94 -12.62 33.64
N LEU A 42 -3.67 -11.39 33.20
CA LEU A 42 -3.15 -11.11 31.86
C LEU A 42 -1.84 -11.87 31.58
N TYR A 43 -0.91 -11.84 32.54
CA TYR A 43 0.38 -12.51 32.38
C TYR A 43 0.23 -14.02 32.23
N THR A 44 -0.62 -14.64 33.05
CA THR A 44 -0.92 -16.07 32.96
C THR A 44 -1.53 -16.45 31.61
N ARG A 45 -2.52 -15.69 31.13
CA ARG A 45 -3.14 -15.89 29.79
C ARG A 45 -2.12 -15.78 28.66
N LEU A 46 -1.22 -14.81 28.73
CA LEU A 46 -0.16 -14.66 27.73
C LEU A 46 0.80 -15.87 27.75
N ARG A 47 1.15 -16.38 28.93
CA ARG A 47 2.04 -17.56 29.06
C ARG A 47 1.42 -18.87 28.59
N GLU A 48 0.09 -18.98 28.57
CA GLU A 48 -0.60 -20.14 28.00
C GLU A 48 -0.37 -20.27 26.50
N ARG A 49 -0.13 -19.16 25.80
CA ARG A 49 0.07 -19.15 24.34
C ARG A 49 1.49 -18.81 23.93
N PHE A 50 2.18 -17.98 24.69
CA PHE A 50 3.52 -17.51 24.39
C PHE A 50 4.56 -18.07 25.34
N VAL A 51 5.71 -18.38 24.78
CA VAL A 51 6.91 -18.72 25.54
C VAL A 51 7.33 -17.50 26.36
N LEU A 52 7.28 -17.64 27.69
CA LEU A 52 7.50 -16.56 28.67
C LEU A 52 6.51 -15.39 28.58
N GLY A 53 5.39 -15.55 27.88
CA GLY A 53 4.42 -14.46 27.67
C GLY A 53 4.80 -13.48 26.56
N VAL A 54 5.82 -13.79 25.76
CA VAL A 54 6.38 -12.87 24.74
C VAL A 54 6.12 -13.39 23.32
N PRO A 55 5.64 -12.53 22.39
CA PRO A 55 5.45 -12.87 20.97
C PRO A 55 6.80 -12.85 20.22
N TRP A 56 7.64 -13.84 20.49
CA TRP A 56 9.01 -13.91 19.96
C TRP A 56 9.08 -13.95 18.43
N GLY A 57 8.15 -14.62 17.75
CA GLY A 57 8.12 -14.68 16.30
C GLY A 57 7.81 -13.33 15.67
N THR A 58 6.94 -12.53 16.29
CA THR A 58 6.73 -11.13 15.93
C THR A 58 8.02 -10.34 16.06
N LEU A 59 8.72 -10.46 17.20
CA LEU A 59 9.97 -9.74 17.44
C LEU A 59 11.05 -10.11 16.43
N VAL A 60 11.25 -11.40 16.16
CA VAL A 60 12.22 -11.89 15.15
C VAL A 60 11.88 -11.36 13.77
N THR A 61 10.60 -11.38 13.39
CA THR A 61 10.12 -10.83 12.11
C THR A 61 10.44 -9.34 11.99
N VAL A 62 10.09 -8.54 13.00
CA VAL A 62 10.34 -7.09 13.05
C VAL A 62 11.84 -6.78 12.98
N LEU A 63 12.65 -7.54 13.72
CA LEU A 63 14.11 -7.40 13.69
C LEU A 63 14.69 -7.77 12.32
N GLY A 64 14.16 -8.80 11.65
CA GLY A 64 14.56 -9.18 10.30
C GLY A 64 14.27 -8.08 9.28
N VAL A 65 13.07 -7.50 9.31
CA VAL A 65 12.69 -6.36 8.45
C VAL A 65 13.59 -5.15 8.73
N LEU A 66 13.84 -4.84 10.00
CA LEU A 66 14.75 -3.76 10.39
C LEU A 66 16.18 -4.02 9.89
N ALA A 67 16.67 -5.25 9.97
CA ALA A 67 18.01 -5.62 9.50
C ALA A 67 18.16 -5.42 7.98
N VAL A 68 17.14 -5.74 7.19
CA VAL A 68 17.13 -5.45 5.74
C VAL A 68 17.29 -3.95 5.49
N TYR A 69 16.53 -3.11 6.20
CA TYR A 69 16.65 -1.66 6.05
C TYR A 69 18.03 -1.14 6.45
N LEU A 70 18.54 -1.59 7.60
CA LEU A 70 19.80 -1.09 8.14
C LEU A 70 21.00 -1.50 7.29
N PHE A 71 21.07 -2.78 6.90
CA PHE A 71 22.27 -3.35 6.31
C PHE A 71 22.16 -3.52 4.80
N LEU A 72 21.08 -4.12 4.28
CA LEU A 72 20.93 -4.34 2.84
C LEU A 72 20.71 -3.03 2.08
N GLN A 73 19.88 -2.14 2.63
CA GLN A 73 19.63 -0.82 2.04
C GLN A 73 20.62 0.27 2.51
N GLY A 74 21.57 -0.08 3.36
CA GLY A 74 22.54 0.87 3.92
C GLY A 74 21.95 1.94 4.84
N GLY A 75 20.75 1.71 5.39
CA GLY A 75 20.05 2.64 6.29
C GLY A 75 20.78 2.90 7.61
N TYR A 76 21.68 2.01 8.04
CA TYR A 76 22.55 2.24 9.19
C TYR A 76 23.43 3.48 8.98
N TRP A 77 24.02 3.62 7.79
CA TRP A 77 24.84 4.78 7.42
C TRP A 77 24.01 5.92 6.83
N HIS A 78 22.86 5.61 6.23
CA HIS A 78 22.06 6.56 5.45
C HIS A 78 20.56 6.51 5.80
N TRP A 79 20.24 6.70 7.08
CA TRP A 79 18.88 6.56 7.63
C TRP A 79 17.76 7.28 6.86
N ARG A 80 18.04 8.42 6.23
CA ARG A 80 17.03 9.20 5.48
C ARG A 80 17.11 9.03 3.96
N ARG A 81 18.12 8.29 3.48
CA ARG A 81 18.41 8.07 2.06
C ARG A 81 18.91 6.63 1.85
N PRO A 82 18.06 5.62 2.18
CA PRO A 82 18.39 4.23 1.91
C PRO A 82 18.52 4.00 0.40
N LEU A 83 19.20 2.93 0.02
CA LEU A 83 19.19 2.45 -1.36
C LEU A 83 17.83 1.77 -1.64
N VAL A 84 17.12 2.24 -2.66
CA VAL A 84 15.71 1.85 -2.92
C VAL A 84 15.52 1.19 -4.28
N ILE A 85 16.06 1.82 -5.34
CA ILE A 85 15.88 1.38 -6.73
C ILE A 85 16.17 -0.12 -6.93
N PRO A 86 17.30 -0.69 -6.46
CA PRO A 86 17.61 -2.10 -6.71
C PRO A 86 16.81 -3.11 -5.88
N PHE A 87 15.98 -2.65 -4.93
CA PHE A 87 15.24 -3.51 -4.02
C PHE A 87 13.72 -3.35 -4.17
N ARG A 88 13.27 -2.79 -5.30
CA ARG A 88 11.88 -2.85 -5.73
C ARG A 88 11.66 -4.09 -6.59
N ALA A 89 10.46 -4.64 -6.54
CA ALA A 89 10.05 -5.75 -7.40
C ALA A 89 9.66 -5.21 -8.78
N TRP A 90 10.63 -5.06 -9.68
CA TRP A 90 10.40 -4.50 -11.02
C TRP A 90 9.81 -5.50 -12.00
N SER A 91 10.38 -6.70 -12.04
CA SER A 91 10.07 -7.75 -13.01
C SER A 91 10.46 -9.11 -12.47
N TYR A 92 9.83 -10.18 -12.95
CA TYR A 92 10.26 -11.54 -12.64
C TYR A 92 11.64 -11.87 -13.20
N LEU A 93 12.13 -11.09 -14.17
CA LEU A 93 13.49 -11.19 -14.69
C LEU A 93 14.54 -10.57 -13.74
N GLU A 94 14.09 -9.84 -12.71
CA GLU A 94 14.93 -9.28 -11.64
C GLU A 94 14.58 -9.99 -10.31
N PRO A 95 15.18 -11.17 -10.04
CA PRO A 95 14.77 -12.01 -8.91
C PRO A 95 15.15 -11.42 -7.55
N LEU A 96 16.17 -10.57 -7.48
CA LEU A 96 16.60 -9.97 -6.23
C LEU A 96 15.48 -9.14 -5.61
N GLY A 97 14.93 -8.19 -6.36
CA GLY A 97 13.81 -7.34 -5.99
C GLY A 97 12.57 -8.16 -5.64
N MET A 98 12.26 -9.19 -6.42
CA MET A 98 11.14 -10.10 -6.11
C MET A 98 11.26 -10.79 -4.75
N LEU A 99 12.49 -11.12 -4.32
CA LEU A 99 12.73 -11.77 -3.04
C LEU A 99 12.77 -10.80 -1.86
N VAL A 100 13.27 -9.57 -2.05
CA VAL A 100 13.54 -8.66 -0.92
C VAL A 100 12.60 -7.46 -0.81
N ALA A 101 11.84 -7.12 -1.86
CA ALA A 101 11.02 -5.90 -1.89
C ALA A 101 9.99 -5.84 -0.77
N GLY A 102 9.38 -6.98 -0.42
CA GLY A 102 8.48 -7.09 0.73
C GLY A 102 9.13 -6.74 2.08
N PHE A 103 10.45 -6.68 2.18
CA PHE A 103 11.18 -6.37 3.42
C PHE A 103 11.96 -5.04 3.35
N ALA A 104 12.19 -4.53 2.15
CA ALA A 104 12.84 -3.24 1.91
C ALA A 104 11.85 -2.07 2.06
N HIS A 105 12.35 -0.85 2.31
CA HIS A 105 11.52 0.34 2.51
C HIS A 105 12.10 1.58 1.82
N ALA A 106 11.20 2.45 1.34
CA ALA A 106 11.57 3.69 0.65
C ALA A 106 12.18 4.77 1.57
N GLY A 107 12.01 4.65 2.88
CA GLY A 107 12.44 5.64 3.86
C GLY A 107 12.00 5.29 5.29
N PRO A 108 12.46 6.05 6.30
CA PRO A 108 12.26 5.69 7.69
C PRO A 108 10.81 5.80 8.14
N GLY A 109 10.03 6.77 7.62
CA GLY A 109 8.60 6.87 7.91
C GLY A 109 7.82 5.64 7.40
N HIS A 110 8.16 5.15 6.21
CA HIS A 110 7.56 3.95 5.63
C HIS A 110 7.94 2.70 6.44
N LEU A 111 9.22 2.55 6.83
CA LEU A 111 9.67 1.47 7.71
C LEU A 111 8.91 1.47 9.03
N LEU A 112 8.93 2.60 9.75
CA LEU A 112 8.36 2.69 11.09
C LEU A 112 6.85 2.44 11.08
N GLY A 113 6.12 2.94 10.07
CA GLY A 113 4.70 2.64 9.90
C GLY A 113 4.43 1.13 9.82
N ASN A 114 5.21 0.41 9.01
CA ASN A 114 5.07 -1.04 8.88
C ASN A 114 5.52 -1.79 10.15
N LEU A 115 6.58 -1.34 10.81
CA LEU A 115 7.04 -1.96 12.07
C LEU A 115 6.02 -1.76 13.20
N PHE A 116 5.43 -0.57 13.34
CA PHE A 116 4.39 -0.33 14.34
C PHE A 116 3.12 -1.14 14.05
N GLY A 117 2.68 -1.20 12.79
CA GLY A 117 1.56 -2.06 12.41
C GLY A 117 1.83 -3.54 12.67
N ALA A 118 3.03 -4.03 12.36
CA ALA A 118 3.44 -5.40 12.67
C ALA A 118 3.48 -5.66 14.18
N LEU A 119 4.04 -4.73 14.98
CA LEU A 119 4.14 -4.85 16.43
C LEU A 119 2.79 -4.88 17.15
N THR A 120 1.72 -4.34 16.55
CA THR A 120 0.38 -4.36 17.14
C THR A 120 -0.50 -5.48 16.60
N LEU A 121 -0.38 -5.83 15.31
CA LEU A 121 -1.22 -6.84 14.67
C LEU A 121 -0.65 -8.26 14.73
N ALA A 122 0.66 -8.43 14.48
CA ALA A 122 1.27 -9.76 14.44
C ALA A 122 1.18 -10.53 15.77
N PRO A 123 1.24 -9.90 16.97
CA PRO A 123 1.04 -10.62 18.22
C PRO A 123 -0.35 -11.26 18.32
N ILE A 124 -1.39 -10.67 17.73
CA ILE A 124 -2.74 -11.26 17.71
C ILE A 124 -2.75 -12.55 16.88
N VAL A 125 -2.05 -12.53 15.75
CA VAL A 125 -1.88 -13.70 14.87
C VAL A 125 -1.08 -14.78 15.58
N GLU A 126 0.08 -14.41 16.16
CA GLU A 126 0.95 -15.32 16.91
C GLU A 126 0.23 -15.93 18.11
N TYR A 127 -0.59 -15.15 18.83
CA TYR A 127 -1.39 -15.63 19.96
C TYR A 127 -2.40 -16.69 19.53
N THR A 128 -3.04 -16.47 18.38
CA THR A 128 -4.00 -17.41 17.79
C THR A 128 -3.32 -18.71 17.36
N ILE A 129 -2.12 -18.61 16.77
CA ILE A 129 -1.33 -19.77 16.35
C ILE A 129 -0.81 -20.55 17.57
N GLY A 130 -0.32 -19.84 18.59
CA GLY A 130 0.25 -20.38 19.82
C GLY A 130 1.61 -21.04 19.66
N HIS A 131 2.50 -20.87 20.64
CA HIS A 131 3.79 -21.57 20.71
C HIS A 131 3.63 -22.98 21.26
N TYR A 132 2.67 -23.23 22.15
CA TYR A 132 2.43 -24.56 22.68
C TYR A 132 1.41 -25.30 21.80
N PRO A 133 1.70 -26.53 21.35
CA PRO A 133 0.74 -27.33 20.58
C PRO A 133 -0.47 -27.72 21.46
N SER A 134 -1.65 -27.80 20.85
CA SER A 134 -2.91 -28.09 21.54
C SER A 134 -3.13 -29.58 21.85
N ASP A 135 -2.31 -30.49 21.30
CA ASP A 135 -2.49 -31.94 21.43
C ASP A 135 -1.53 -32.55 22.47
N GLU A 136 -2.09 -33.07 23.56
CA GLU A 136 -1.37 -33.81 24.62
C GLU A 136 -0.91 -35.21 24.18
N ARG A 137 -1.33 -35.72 23.01
CA ARG A 137 -1.21 -37.15 22.64
C ARG A 137 0.17 -37.64 22.16
N ALA A 138 1.23 -36.84 22.20
CA ALA A 138 2.50 -37.20 21.56
C ALA A 138 3.76 -37.00 22.42
N VAL A 139 3.65 -37.12 23.74
CA VAL A 139 4.79 -36.92 24.65
C VAL A 139 5.82 -38.07 24.57
N ASP A 140 5.47 -39.25 24.02
CA ASP A 140 6.32 -40.46 24.09
C ASP A 140 6.80 -41.04 22.74
N ALA A 141 7.00 -40.24 21.70
CA ALA A 141 7.48 -40.74 20.39
C ALA A 141 8.98 -40.50 20.15
N ALA A 142 9.71 -41.54 19.72
CA ALA A 142 11.11 -41.47 19.31
C ALA A 142 11.35 -40.40 18.20
N PRO A 143 12.53 -39.75 18.15
CA PRO A 143 12.81 -38.71 17.17
C PRO A 143 12.71 -39.28 15.74
N PRO A 144 11.87 -38.70 14.87
CA PRO A 144 11.64 -39.23 13.53
C PRO A 144 12.86 -39.05 12.62
N SER A 145 13.22 -40.10 11.88
CA SER A 145 14.36 -40.11 10.94
C SER A 145 14.04 -39.47 9.58
N ALA A 146 12.77 -39.48 9.16
CA ALA A 146 12.31 -38.94 7.88
C ALA A 146 11.98 -37.43 7.94
N LEU A 147 12.22 -36.70 6.84
CA LEU A 147 11.94 -35.27 6.67
C LEU A 147 10.52 -34.84 7.12
N PRO A 148 9.43 -35.52 6.70
CA PRO A 148 8.08 -35.16 7.14
C PRO A 148 7.90 -35.24 8.66
N GLY A 149 8.50 -36.25 9.30
CA GLY A 149 8.47 -36.40 10.74
C GLY A 149 9.29 -35.33 11.46
N ARG A 150 10.47 -34.95 10.93
CA ARG A 150 11.30 -33.87 11.50
C ARG A 150 10.59 -32.51 11.40
N LEU A 151 9.89 -32.25 10.30
CA LEU A 151 9.05 -31.04 10.15
C LEU A 151 7.88 -31.04 11.13
N ALA A 152 7.21 -32.18 11.32
CA ALA A 152 6.14 -32.32 12.31
C ALA A 152 6.65 -32.19 13.76
N ALA A 153 7.88 -32.60 14.05
CA ALA A 153 8.52 -32.44 15.36
C ALA A 153 8.97 -30.99 15.61
N ALA A 154 9.53 -30.32 14.59
CA ALA A 154 9.87 -28.90 14.63
C ALA A 154 8.61 -28.03 14.87
N TRP A 155 7.49 -28.37 14.22
CA TRP A 155 6.19 -27.74 14.43
C TRP A 155 5.62 -27.95 15.84
N ARG A 156 6.08 -28.95 16.60
CA ARG A 156 5.63 -29.22 17.98
C ARG A 156 6.50 -28.57 19.05
N THR A 157 7.70 -28.10 18.70
CA THR A 157 8.64 -27.52 19.67
C THR A 157 8.34 -26.02 19.85
N PRO A 158 8.02 -25.53 21.07
CA PRO A 158 7.53 -24.16 21.25
C PRO A 158 8.48 -23.07 20.79
N TRP A 159 9.77 -23.20 21.10
CA TRP A 159 10.79 -22.24 20.70
C TRP A 159 11.05 -22.27 19.18
N VAL A 160 10.97 -23.44 18.54
CA VAL A 160 11.14 -23.55 17.08
C VAL A 160 9.94 -22.92 16.36
N ARG A 161 8.71 -23.14 16.85
CA ARG A 161 7.51 -22.47 16.31
C ARG A 161 7.65 -20.95 16.36
N ALA A 162 8.08 -20.45 17.52
CA ALA A 162 8.20 -19.02 17.78
C ALA A 162 9.32 -18.37 16.97
N PHE A 163 10.55 -18.90 17.04
CA PHE A 163 11.73 -18.24 16.48
C PHE A 163 12.02 -18.60 15.01
N VAL A 164 11.45 -19.70 14.49
CA VAL A 164 11.80 -20.20 13.15
C VAL A 164 10.57 -20.30 12.27
N VAL A 165 9.56 -21.09 12.68
CA VAL A 165 8.43 -21.40 11.80
C VAL A 165 7.60 -20.17 11.47
N LEU A 166 7.19 -19.39 12.48
CA LEU A 166 6.39 -18.20 12.23
C LEU A 166 7.16 -17.17 11.39
N PRO A 167 8.40 -16.76 11.73
CA PRO A 167 9.16 -15.83 10.89
C PRO A 167 9.37 -16.32 9.46
N LEU A 168 9.63 -17.62 9.25
CA LEU A 168 9.79 -18.18 7.90
C LEU A 168 8.47 -18.20 7.12
N ALA A 169 7.35 -18.53 7.76
CA ALA A 169 6.04 -18.47 7.12
C ALA A 169 5.67 -17.04 6.71
N VAL A 170 5.99 -16.07 7.57
CA VAL A 170 5.82 -14.64 7.28
C VAL A 170 6.73 -14.20 6.14
N ALA A 171 7.99 -14.65 6.11
CA ALA A 171 8.91 -14.35 5.03
C ALA A 171 8.42 -14.93 3.69
N ALA A 172 7.99 -16.19 3.69
CA ALA A 172 7.43 -16.83 2.51
C ALA A 172 6.19 -16.09 2.00
N LEU A 173 5.30 -15.65 2.90
CA LEU A 173 4.14 -14.83 2.55
C LEU A 173 4.56 -13.47 1.97
N GLY A 174 5.59 -12.82 2.52
CA GLY A 174 6.10 -11.55 2.00
C GLY A 174 6.63 -11.66 0.57
N VAL A 175 7.37 -12.74 0.27
CA VAL A 175 7.81 -13.05 -1.10
C VAL A 175 6.61 -13.33 -2.00
N LEU A 176 5.67 -14.17 -1.55
CA LEU A 176 4.48 -14.51 -2.31
C LEU A 176 3.67 -13.27 -2.70
N LEU A 177 3.41 -12.38 -1.75
CA LEU A 177 2.67 -11.14 -1.99
C LEU A 177 3.40 -10.22 -2.97
N THR A 178 4.73 -10.18 -2.92
CA THR A 178 5.56 -9.40 -3.84
C THR A 178 5.36 -9.85 -5.28
N LEU A 179 5.31 -11.17 -5.52
CA LEU A 179 5.10 -11.73 -6.86
C LEU A 179 3.77 -11.28 -7.48
N PHE A 180 2.72 -11.15 -6.68
CA PHE A 180 1.35 -10.89 -7.16
C PHE A 180 0.90 -9.43 -7.03
N THR A 181 1.80 -8.51 -6.68
CA THR A 181 1.47 -7.08 -6.58
C THR A 181 1.96 -6.34 -7.83
N ILE A 182 1.13 -5.41 -8.34
CA ILE A 182 1.40 -4.66 -9.57
C ILE A 182 2.46 -3.58 -9.30
N GLY A 183 3.41 -3.48 -10.23
CA GLY A 183 4.37 -2.39 -10.32
C GLY A 183 5.58 -2.56 -9.41
N ALA A 184 6.41 -1.52 -9.36
CA ALA A 184 7.69 -1.52 -8.65
C ALA A 184 7.53 -1.46 -7.12
N VAL A 185 6.98 -2.53 -6.55
CA VAL A 185 6.57 -2.62 -5.14
C VAL A 185 7.78 -2.62 -4.23
N ILE A 186 7.62 -2.02 -3.05
CA ILE A 186 8.58 -2.06 -1.95
C ILE A 186 7.81 -1.82 -0.66
N GLY A 187 8.10 -2.57 0.40
CA GLY A 187 7.49 -2.40 1.71
C GLY A 187 6.83 -3.66 2.26
N PHE A 188 6.83 -3.76 3.59
CA PHE A 188 6.24 -4.87 4.35
C PHE A 188 4.73 -4.74 4.58
N SER A 189 4.10 -3.68 4.05
CA SER A 189 2.70 -3.39 4.29
C SER A 189 1.75 -4.51 3.84
N GLY A 190 2.03 -5.21 2.73
CA GLY A 190 1.19 -6.34 2.30
C GLY A 190 1.08 -7.43 3.38
N VAL A 191 2.19 -7.72 4.06
CA VAL A 191 2.23 -8.67 5.19
C VAL A 191 1.53 -8.11 6.42
N VAL A 192 1.67 -6.81 6.71
CA VAL A 192 0.93 -6.15 7.80
C VAL A 192 -0.58 -6.26 7.57
N PHE A 193 -1.05 -6.08 6.33
CA PHE A 193 -2.44 -6.29 5.98
C PHE A 193 -2.86 -7.76 6.08
N ALA A 194 -1.96 -8.72 5.80
CA ALA A 194 -2.23 -10.12 6.08
C ALA A 194 -2.36 -10.40 7.59
N PHE A 195 -1.58 -9.75 8.44
CA PHE A 195 -1.79 -9.82 9.88
C PHE A 195 -3.14 -9.22 10.27
N ALA A 196 -3.51 -8.08 9.71
CA ALA A 196 -4.83 -7.48 9.92
C ALA A 196 -5.97 -8.40 9.49
N GLY A 197 -5.92 -8.98 8.28
CA GLY A 197 -6.95 -9.89 7.79
C GLY A 197 -7.07 -11.16 8.62
N PHE A 198 -5.93 -11.72 9.06
CA PHE A 198 -5.92 -12.88 9.94
C PHE A 198 -6.52 -12.54 11.32
N ALA A 199 -6.02 -11.48 11.95
CA ALA A 199 -6.48 -11.03 13.25
C ALA A 199 -7.97 -10.65 13.22
N LEU A 200 -8.44 -10.06 12.12
CA LEU A 200 -9.83 -9.65 11.92
C LEU A 200 -10.78 -10.85 12.01
N VAL A 201 -10.44 -11.99 11.42
CA VAL A 201 -11.28 -13.20 11.44
C VAL A 201 -11.43 -13.75 12.86
N ARG A 202 -10.38 -13.70 13.68
CA ARG A 202 -10.44 -14.26 15.04
C ARG A 202 -10.90 -13.25 16.09
N TYR A 203 -10.40 -12.01 16.03
CA TYR A 203 -10.62 -10.95 16.99
C TYR A 203 -10.94 -9.61 16.30
N PRO A 204 -12.14 -9.43 15.73
CA PRO A 204 -12.46 -8.25 14.92
C PRO A 204 -12.23 -6.91 15.63
N LEU A 205 -12.71 -6.78 16.87
CA LEU A 205 -12.59 -5.56 17.65
C LEU A 205 -11.16 -5.31 18.16
N ALA A 206 -10.45 -6.36 18.56
CA ALA A 206 -9.05 -6.23 18.98
C ALA A 206 -8.16 -5.80 17.81
N THR A 207 -8.50 -6.21 16.59
CA THR A 207 -7.80 -5.78 15.37
C THR A 207 -7.97 -4.28 15.13
N VAL A 208 -9.18 -3.75 15.27
CA VAL A 208 -9.43 -2.29 15.20
C VAL A 208 -8.65 -1.55 16.29
N LEU A 209 -8.65 -2.08 17.52
CA LEU A 209 -7.87 -1.49 18.62
C LEU A 209 -6.35 -1.53 18.35
N ALA A 210 -5.85 -2.58 17.72
CA ALA A 210 -4.44 -2.70 17.35
C ALA A 210 -4.02 -1.65 16.31
N LEU A 211 -4.92 -1.23 15.42
CA LEU A 211 -4.67 -0.12 14.51
C LEU A 211 -4.53 1.20 15.27
N VAL A 212 -5.44 1.46 16.23
CA VAL A 212 -5.33 2.64 17.11
C VAL A 212 -4.03 2.60 17.92
N ALA A 213 -3.63 1.41 18.41
CA ALA A 213 -2.36 1.26 19.11
C ALA A 213 -1.15 1.59 18.21
N SER A 214 -1.21 1.27 16.91
CA SER A 214 -0.15 1.64 15.95
C SER A 214 -0.05 3.16 15.80
N ASP A 215 -1.17 3.87 15.77
CA ASP A 215 -1.18 5.34 15.75
C ASP A 215 -0.58 5.94 17.04
N VAL A 216 -0.86 5.32 18.18
CA VAL A 216 -0.25 5.71 19.47
C VAL A 216 1.26 5.49 19.47
N LEU A 217 1.76 4.37 18.93
CA LEU A 217 3.21 4.13 18.81
C LEU A 217 3.87 5.17 17.89
N ASN A 218 3.23 5.49 16.77
CA ASN A 218 3.70 6.53 15.87
C ASN A 218 3.70 7.92 16.54
N LEU A 219 2.65 8.26 17.30
CA LEU A 219 2.59 9.50 18.07
C LEU A 219 3.70 9.54 19.13
N LEU A 220 3.91 8.46 19.88
CA LEU A 220 4.96 8.35 20.88
C LEU A 220 6.34 8.55 20.25
N TYR A 221 6.63 7.85 19.16
CA TYR A 221 7.89 8.01 18.43
C TYR A 221 8.10 9.46 17.98
N ASN A 222 7.09 10.07 17.35
CA ASN A 222 7.20 11.44 16.86
C ASN A 222 7.31 12.46 17.99
N ALA A 223 6.61 12.27 19.11
CA ALA A 223 6.69 13.12 20.29
C ALA A 223 8.07 13.03 20.97
N LEU A 224 8.70 11.86 20.97
CA LEU A 224 10.05 11.70 21.51
C LEU A 224 11.12 12.29 20.57
N GLN A 225 10.99 12.07 19.26
CA GLN A 225 11.95 12.58 18.28
C GLN A 225 11.85 14.10 18.12
N ASN A 226 10.64 14.60 17.88
CA ASN A 226 10.32 16.00 17.60
C ASN A 226 9.21 16.49 18.56
N PRO A 227 9.54 16.73 19.84
CA PRO A 227 8.54 17.12 20.85
C PRO A 227 7.87 18.47 20.55
N THR A 228 8.53 19.33 19.76
CA THR A 228 7.97 20.61 19.33
C THR A 228 8.29 20.80 17.85
N ILE A 229 7.29 21.16 17.06
CA ILE A 229 7.40 21.41 15.62
C ILE A 229 6.98 22.84 15.34
N THR A 230 7.83 23.60 14.65
CA THR A 230 7.50 24.94 14.13
C THR A 230 7.37 24.86 12.62
N ALA A 231 6.25 25.34 12.09
CA ALA A 231 5.97 25.33 10.65
C ALA A 231 5.82 26.75 10.11
N SER A 232 6.28 26.97 8.87
CA SER A 232 6.11 28.22 8.12
C SER A 232 5.53 27.91 6.74
N GLY A 233 4.65 28.76 6.21
CA GLY A 233 4.13 28.61 4.84
C GLY A 233 5.23 28.73 3.80
N ARG A 234 5.38 27.73 2.93
CA ARG A 234 6.31 27.71 1.79
C ARG A 234 5.70 26.94 0.63
N SER A 235 5.99 27.36 -0.60
CA SER A 235 5.59 26.63 -1.80
C SER A 235 6.43 25.36 -1.91
N ARG A 236 5.79 24.18 -1.96
CA ARG A 236 6.47 22.89 -2.15
C ARG A 236 5.68 22.01 -3.09
N PHE A 237 6.38 21.17 -3.84
CA PHE A 237 5.75 20.12 -4.64
C PHE A 237 5.29 19.00 -3.72
N VAL A 238 4.00 18.64 -3.78
CA VAL A 238 3.39 17.59 -2.97
C VAL A 238 2.59 16.68 -3.89
N THR A 239 2.87 15.38 -3.84
CA THR A 239 2.00 14.36 -4.43
C THR A 239 0.85 14.08 -3.46
N PRO A 240 -0.38 13.82 -3.95
CA PRO A 240 -1.46 13.41 -3.08
C PRO A 240 -1.08 12.15 -2.31
N TRP A 241 -1.29 12.14 -0.99
CA TRP A 241 -0.85 11.04 -0.13
C TRP A 241 -1.43 9.67 -0.53
N TRP A 242 -2.59 9.65 -1.18
CA TRP A 242 -3.26 8.45 -1.67
C TRP A 242 -2.68 7.92 -2.99
N ALA A 243 -1.93 8.73 -3.74
CA ALA A 243 -1.34 8.34 -5.02
C ALA A 243 -0.05 7.51 -4.88
N ASP A 244 0.48 7.38 -3.65
CA ASP A 244 1.68 6.59 -3.35
C ASP A 244 1.34 5.28 -2.59
N ILE A 245 0.05 4.90 -2.51
CA ILE A 245 -0.43 3.72 -1.75
C ILE A 245 -0.62 2.52 -2.67
N ALA A 246 -0.03 1.38 -2.29
CA ALA A 246 -0.19 0.09 -2.94
C ALA A 246 -1.50 -0.63 -2.53
N ILE A 247 -2.65 -0.01 -2.81
CA ILE A 247 -3.98 -0.48 -2.37
C ILE A 247 -4.24 -1.93 -2.80
N GLN A 248 -3.84 -2.30 -4.02
CA GLN A 248 -3.99 -3.65 -4.55
C GLN A 248 -3.19 -4.67 -3.71
N GLY A 249 -1.92 -4.40 -3.41
CA GLY A 249 -1.10 -5.25 -2.53
C GLY A 249 -1.63 -5.34 -1.09
N HIS A 250 -2.17 -4.24 -0.56
CA HIS A 250 -2.83 -4.24 0.75
C HIS A 250 -4.08 -5.12 0.78
N ALA A 251 -4.92 -5.02 -0.24
CA ALA A 251 -6.12 -5.83 -0.37
C ALA A 251 -5.79 -7.33 -0.50
N ILE A 252 -4.83 -7.70 -1.35
CA ILE A 252 -4.41 -9.11 -1.51
C ILE A 252 -3.84 -9.64 -0.19
N GLY A 253 -3.01 -8.85 0.50
CA GLY A 253 -2.49 -9.19 1.82
C GLY A 253 -3.62 -9.48 2.81
N LEU A 254 -4.59 -8.57 2.94
CA LEU A 254 -5.76 -8.74 3.80
C LEU A 254 -6.51 -10.03 3.52
N LEU A 255 -6.81 -10.31 2.24
CA LEU A 255 -7.53 -11.52 1.83
C LEU A 255 -6.74 -12.79 2.14
N ALA A 256 -5.42 -12.79 1.88
CA ALA A 256 -4.56 -13.91 2.24
C ALA A 256 -4.61 -14.20 3.75
N GLY A 257 -4.54 -13.15 4.57
CA GLY A 257 -4.72 -13.25 6.02
C GLY A 257 -6.05 -13.86 6.45
N VAL A 258 -7.15 -13.38 5.86
CA VAL A 258 -8.51 -13.89 6.10
C VAL A 258 -8.58 -15.39 5.78
N VAL A 259 -8.10 -15.80 4.60
CA VAL A 259 -8.10 -17.20 4.16
C VAL A 259 -7.25 -18.06 5.09
N CYS A 260 -6.02 -17.63 5.43
CA CYS A 260 -5.15 -18.37 6.35
C CYS A 260 -5.80 -18.60 7.72
N CYS A 261 -6.47 -17.59 8.29
CA CYS A 261 -7.16 -17.75 9.56
C CYS A 261 -8.36 -18.69 9.47
N VAL A 262 -9.17 -18.57 8.41
CA VAL A 262 -10.32 -19.47 8.17
C VAL A 262 -9.86 -20.93 8.07
N LEU A 263 -8.79 -21.19 7.31
CA LEU A 263 -8.22 -22.54 7.19
C LEU A 263 -7.72 -23.06 8.53
N LEU A 264 -7.06 -22.23 9.34
CA LEU A 264 -6.58 -22.62 10.67
C LEU A 264 -7.74 -22.95 11.63
N LEU A 265 -8.77 -22.10 11.70
CA LEU A 265 -9.89 -22.32 12.61
C LEU A 265 -10.71 -23.55 12.21
N ARG A 266 -10.85 -23.82 10.90
CA ARG A 266 -11.47 -25.06 10.40
C ARG A 266 -10.64 -26.29 10.74
N ALA A 267 -9.33 -26.24 10.56
CA ALA A 267 -8.46 -27.36 10.89
C ALA A 267 -8.43 -27.69 12.40
N ARG A 268 -8.96 -26.80 13.25
CA ARG A 268 -9.03 -26.96 14.71
C ARG A 268 -10.46 -27.05 15.25
N ASP A 269 -11.48 -27.09 14.39
CA ASP A 269 -12.90 -27.06 14.76
C ASP A 269 -13.26 -25.96 15.78
N GLU A 270 -12.63 -24.79 15.65
CA GLU A 270 -12.82 -23.68 16.56
C GLU A 270 -14.01 -22.80 16.17
N SER A 271 -14.68 -22.20 17.17
CA SER A 271 -15.82 -21.32 16.95
C SER A 271 -15.46 -20.03 16.20
N LEU A 272 -16.42 -19.58 15.39
CA LEU A 272 -16.31 -18.40 14.53
C LEU A 272 -16.85 -17.14 15.23
N PRO A 273 -16.39 -15.94 14.85
CA PRO A 273 -16.87 -14.70 15.44
C PRO A 273 -18.33 -14.41 15.05
N SER A 274 -18.98 -13.53 15.83
CA SER A 274 -20.26 -12.94 15.45
C SER A 274 -20.15 -12.20 14.10
N ALA A 275 -21.09 -12.47 13.19
CA ALA A 275 -21.16 -11.86 11.87
C ALA A 275 -21.21 -10.32 11.93
N THR A 276 -21.93 -9.74 12.90
CA THR A 276 -22.04 -8.28 13.05
C THR A 276 -20.71 -7.66 13.49
N ARG A 277 -20.00 -8.29 14.43
CA ARG A 277 -18.66 -7.84 14.86
C ARG A 277 -17.65 -7.96 13.74
N LEU A 278 -17.71 -9.04 12.96
CA LEU A 278 -16.82 -9.25 11.82
C LEU A 278 -17.09 -8.22 10.72
N TRP A 279 -18.36 -7.98 10.37
CA TRP A 279 -18.74 -6.97 9.37
C TRP A 279 -18.28 -5.57 9.78
N ALA A 280 -18.60 -5.16 11.02
CA ALA A 280 -18.21 -3.86 11.53
C ALA A 280 -16.68 -3.72 11.62
N GLY A 281 -15.99 -4.76 12.09
CA GLY A 281 -14.52 -4.80 12.12
C GLY A 281 -13.90 -4.69 10.73
N ALA A 282 -14.43 -5.42 9.74
CA ALA A 282 -13.94 -5.41 8.37
C ALA A 282 -14.12 -4.04 7.72
N LEU A 283 -15.31 -3.45 7.87
CA LEU A 283 -15.63 -2.12 7.34
C LEU A 283 -14.74 -1.04 7.98
N LEU A 284 -14.66 -1.01 9.31
CA LEU A 284 -13.84 -0.02 10.04
C LEU A 284 -12.36 -0.16 9.70
N LEU A 285 -11.85 -1.38 9.62
CA LEU A 285 -10.47 -1.65 9.26
C LEU A 285 -10.18 -1.18 7.83
N ALA A 286 -10.97 -1.62 6.85
CA ALA A 286 -10.75 -1.28 5.46
C ALA A 286 -10.88 0.23 5.21
N THR A 287 -11.83 0.90 5.87
CA THR A 287 -12.01 2.35 5.75
C THR A 287 -10.88 3.12 6.43
N SER A 288 -10.50 2.75 7.66
CA SER A 288 -9.41 3.42 8.40
C SER A 288 -8.06 3.26 7.72
N GLN A 289 -7.82 2.11 7.10
CA GLN A 289 -6.59 1.83 6.35
C GLN A 289 -6.65 2.29 4.89
N SER A 290 -7.61 3.16 4.54
CA SER A 290 -7.72 3.80 3.23
C SER A 290 -7.84 2.85 2.02
N LEU A 291 -8.36 1.63 2.20
CA LEU A 291 -8.60 0.69 1.07
C LEU A 291 -9.65 1.20 0.07
N TRP A 292 -10.42 2.22 0.44
CA TRP A 292 -11.37 2.91 -0.44
C TRP A 292 -10.69 3.88 -1.41
N ALA A 293 -9.39 4.18 -1.27
CA ALA A 293 -8.73 5.25 -2.00
C ALA A 293 -8.40 4.91 -3.48
N VAL A 294 -9.31 4.26 -4.20
CA VAL A 294 -9.15 3.84 -5.59
C VAL A 294 -8.87 5.06 -6.48
N TYR A 295 -7.72 5.09 -7.15
CA TYR A 295 -7.27 6.23 -7.93
C TYR A 295 -6.69 5.84 -9.29
N TRP A 296 -6.52 6.83 -10.16
CA TRP A 296 -5.89 6.68 -11.48
C TRP A 296 -5.00 7.88 -11.84
N TYR A 297 -4.03 7.66 -12.73
CA TYR A 297 -3.10 8.68 -13.25
C TYR A 297 -3.67 9.32 -14.53
N ARG A 298 -3.82 10.65 -14.55
CA ARG A 298 -4.18 11.42 -15.76
C ARG A 298 -2.97 12.03 -16.47
N GLY A 299 -1.81 11.89 -15.86
CA GLY A 299 -0.51 12.37 -16.32
C GLY A 299 0.49 12.28 -15.17
N SER A 300 1.66 12.91 -15.33
CA SER A 300 2.72 12.87 -14.30
C SER A 300 2.44 13.63 -13.01
N THR A 301 1.49 14.56 -13.03
CA THR A 301 1.17 15.42 -11.88
C THR A 301 -0.32 15.50 -11.59
N GLU A 302 -1.15 14.82 -12.38
CA GLU A 302 -2.60 14.86 -12.25
C GLU A 302 -3.13 13.46 -11.92
N TYR A 303 -4.01 13.41 -10.92
CA TYR A 303 -4.54 12.18 -10.37
C TYR A 303 -6.03 12.34 -10.10
N VAL A 304 -6.81 11.28 -10.32
CA VAL A 304 -8.24 11.25 -10.01
C VAL A 304 -8.51 10.19 -8.94
N LEU A 305 -9.39 10.50 -7.99
CA LEU A 305 -9.74 9.64 -6.85
C LEU A 305 -11.23 9.28 -6.86
N PHE A 306 -11.56 8.01 -7.04
CA PHE A 306 -12.92 7.48 -7.15
C PHE A 306 -13.50 7.07 -5.79
N ARG A 307 -13.70 8.04 -4.89
CA ARG A 307 -14.09 7.79 -3.49
C ARG A 307 -15.34 6.91 -3.32
N ALA A 308 -16.41 7.23 -4.06
CA ALA A 308 -17.68 6.53 -3.94
C ALA A 308 -17.57 5.07 -4.40
N VAL A 309 -16.90 4.84 -5.53
CA VAL A 309 -16.63 3.49 -6.05
C VAL A 309 -15.81 2.68 -5.05
N GLY A 310 -14.72 3.27 -4.54
CA GLY A 310 -13.86 2.60 -3.56
C GLY A 310 -14.57 2.28 -2.24
N LEU A 311 -15.42 3.17 -1.73
CA LEU A 311 -16.24 2.89 -0.54
C LEU A 311 -17.25 1.75 -0.81
N GLY A 312 -17.87 1.73 -1.99
CA GLY A 312 -18.74 0.64 -2.41
C GLY A 312 -18.03 -0.71 -2.47
N ILE A 313 -16.82 -0.75 -3.05
CA ILE A 313 -15.97 -1.96 -3.09
C ILE A 313 -15.64 -2.43 -1.66
N VAL A 314 -15.27 -1.53 -0.76
CA VAL A 314 -14.99 -1.86 0.65
C VAL A 314 -16.22 -2.45 1.34
N ALA A 315 -17.41 -1.89 1.13
CA ALA A 315 -18.64 -2.42 1.70
C ALA A 315 -18.96 -3.83 1.16
N LEU A 316 -18.83 -4.04 -0.15
CA LEU A 316 -19.03 -5.35 -0.78
C LEU A 316 -18.00 -6.39 -0.29
N ALA A 317 -16.72 -6.03 -0.23
CA ALA A 317 -15.67 -6.90 0.29
C ALA A 317 -15.91 -7.29 1.76
N SER A 318 -16.39 -6.35 2.58
CA SER A 318 -16.76 -6.62 3.98
C SER A 318 -17.90 -7.64 4.10
N ILE A 319 -18.91 -7.56 3.21
CA ILE A 319 -19.99 -8.55 3.14
C ILE A 319 -19.44 -9.91 2.70
N LEU A 320 -18.59 -9.96 1.66
CA LEU A 320 -17.98 -11.21 1.18
C LEU A 320 -17.15 -11.89 2.27
N ILE A 321 -16.37 -11.13 3.05
CA ILE A 321 -15.63 -11.66 4.20
C ILE A 321 -16.59 -12.30 5.22
N VAL A 322 -17.69 -11.64 5.55
CA VAL A 322 -18.67 -12.16 6.50
C VAL A 322 -19.31 -13.45 5.99
N VAL A 323 -19.72 -13.49 4.72
CA VAL A 323 -20.30 -14.69 4.10
C VAL A 323 -19.28 -15.84 4.07
N ALA A 324 -18.03 -15.56 3.68
CA ALA A 324 -16.96 -16.57 3.62
C ALA A 324 -16.59 -17.15 5.00
N VAL A 325 -16.66 -16.32 6.04
CA VAL A 325 -16.25 -16.72 7.40
C VAL A 325 -17.42 -17.32 8.18
N ALA A 326 -18.55 -16.61 8.24
CA ALA A 326 -19.69 -16.86 9.13
C ALA A 326 -21.00 -17.22 8.39
N GLY A 327 -20.96 -17.43 7.08
CA GLY A 327 -22.12 -17.87 6.31
C GLY A 327 -22.61 -19.26 6.74
N PRO A 328 -23.92 -19.55 6.58
CA PRO A 328 -24.48 -20.85 6.92
C PRO A 328 -23.86 -21.98 6.09
N GLU A 329 -23.68 -23.14 6.71
CA GLU A 329 -23.15 -24.35 6.05
C GLU A 329 -24.22 -25.15 5.30
N ARG A 330 -25.48 -24.69 5.33
CA ARG A 330 -26.57 -25.30 4.58
C ARG A 330 -26.48 -24.92 3.09
N PRO A 331 -26.91 -25.80 2.17
CA PRO A 331 -26.94 -25.50 0.74
C PRO A 331 -27.70 -24.21 0.45
N LEU A 332 -27.16 -23.36 -0.42
CA LEU A 332 -27.77 -22.07 -0.78
C LEU A 332 -29.14 -22.23 -1.46
N TRP A 333 -29.33 -23.35 -2.16
CA TRP A 333 -30.52 -23.64 -2.94
C TRP A 333 -31.15 -24.95 -2.47
N SER A 334 -31.76 -24.96 -1.29
CA SER A 334 -32.68 -26.03 -0.91
C SER A 334 -34.05 -25.70 -1.50
N PHE A 335 -34.39 -26.27 -2.67
CA PHE A 335 -35.80 -26.40 -3.03
C PHE A 335 -36.40 -27.35 -2.00
N THR A 336 -37.11 -26.80 -1.02
CA THR A 336 -38.01 -27.63 -0.22
C THR A 336 -39.11 -27.98 -1.18
N ASP A 337 -39.10 -29.22 -1.68
CA ASP A 337 -40.26 -29.77 -2.36
C ASP A 337 -41.34 -29.85 -1.28
N ARG A 338 -42.12 -28.77 -1.20
CA ARG A 338 -43.25 -28.67 -0.30
C ARG A 338 -44.34 -29.50 -0.95
N GLN A 339 -44.15 -30.82 -0.98
CA GLN A 339 -45.26 -31.75 -1.12
C GLN A 339 -46.13 -31.52 0.11
N SER A 340 -47.16 -30.71 -0.11
CA SER A 340 -48.37 -30.71 0.68
C SER A 340 -48.78 -32.16 0.91
N SER A 341 -48.54 -32.67 2.12
CA SER A 341 -49.25 -33.85 2.59
C SER A 341 -50.75 -33.54 2.48
N PRO A 342 -51.58 -34.44 1.92
CA PRO A 342 -53.02 -34.25 1.97
C PRO A 342 -53.43 -34.19 3.44
N GLU A 343 -54.15 -33.12 3.80
CA GLU A 343 -54.82 -33.03 5.09
C GLU A 343 -55.75 -34.24 5.27
N ASP A 344 -55.50 -35.04 6.31
CA ASP A 344 -56.46 -36.02 6.82
C ASP A 344 -57.24 -35.35 7.97
N PRO A 345 -58.56 -35.13 7.85
CA PRO A 345 -59.30 -34.32 8.81
C PRO A 345 -59.88 -35.21 9.92
N THR A 346 -59.10 -35.57 10.93
CA THR A 346 -59.68 -36.02 12.22
C THR A 346 -58.78 -35.68 13.42
N GLY A 347 -59.02 -34.51 14.00
CA GLY A 347 -58.49 -34.13 15.31
C GLY A 347 -59.63 -34.09 16.33
N THR A 348 -59.76 -35.16 17.11
CA THR A 348 -60.67 -35.28 18.27
C THR A 348 -60.20 -34.35 19.40
N THR A 349 -61.10 -33.51 19.93
CA THR A 349 -60.94 -32.88 21.25
C THR A 349 -61.65 -33.70 22.32
N ASP A 350 -60.93 -33.89 23.41
CA ASP A 350 -61.24 -34.65 24.61
C ASP A 350 -62.31 -33.95 25.49
N GLY A 351 -63.20 -34.71 26.14
CA GLY A 351 -64.15 -34.18 27.13
C GLY A 351 -65.37 -35.06 27.49
N GLY A 352 -65.20 -35.99 28.44
CA GLY A 352 -66.11 -36.26 29.57
C GLY A 352 -67.40 -37.11 29.41
N ASP A 353 -67.32 -38.39 29.85
CA ASP A 353 -68.24 -39.15 30.76
C ASP A 353 -69.72 -39.45 30.39
N PRO A 354 -70.38 -40.50 30.97
CA PRO A 354 -70.16 -41.94 30.76
C PRO A 354 -71.47 -42.72 30.42
N ALA A 355 -71.40 -43.90 29.78
CA ALA A 355 -72.38 -45.00 29.93
C ALA A 355 -71.92 -46.29 29.20
N SER A 356 -71.82 -47.39 29.94
CA SER A 356 -71.77 -48.78 29.46
C SER A 356 -73.14 -49.27 28.97
N PRO A 357 -73.31 -50.54 28.54
CA PRO A 357 -72.39 -51.51 27.91
C PRO A 357 -72.96 -52.01 26.55
N ASP A 358 -72.16 -52.72 25.76
CA ASP A 358 -72.52 -54.05 25.23
C ASP A 358 -71.41 -54.59 24.28
N ASP A 359 -70.88 -55.74 24.69
CA ASP A 359 -70.08 -56.74 23.96
C ASP A 359 -71.01 -57.45 22.91
N PRO A 360 -70.58 -58.43 22.07
CA PRO A 360 -69.26 -58.92 21.66
C PRO A 360 -69.12 -59.15 20.13
N SER A 361 -68.00 -59.80 19.76
CA SER A 361 -67.83 -60.73 18.61
C SER A 361 -67.57 -60.08 17.25
N SER A 362 -66.78 -60.61 16.34
CA SER A 362 -66.05 -61.88 16.14
C SER A 362 -65.20 -61.60 14.88
N ASP A 363 -63.90 -61.90 14.87
CA ASP A 363 -63.33 -63.14 14.33
C ASP A 363 -63.11 -63.13 12.79
N ALA A 364 -62.06 -63.84 12.39
CA ALA A 364 -61.75 -64.32 11.05
C ALA A 364 -61.24 -63.34 9.96
N GLY A 365 -59.96 -63.52 9.56
CA GLY A 365 -59.56 -63.42 8.14
C GLY A 365 -60.04 -64.66 7.36
N PRO A 366 -59.40 -65.10 6.24
CA PRO A 366 -58.37 -64.49 5.39
C PRO A 366 -58.71 -64.65 3.86
N ILE A 367 -57.71 -64.50 2.98
CA ILE A 367 -57.60 -65.05 1.59
C ILE A 367 -58.21 -64.15 0.48
N ASP A 368 -57.36 -63.47 -0.32
CA ASP A 368 -56.78 -63.86 -1.63
C ASP A 368 -57.79 -63.78 -2.78
N ASP A 369 -57.51 -62.97 -3.80
CA ASP A 369 -57.35 -63.49 -5.17
C ASP A 369 -56.99 -62.38 -6.18
N GLY A 370 -56.33 -62.82 -7.25
CA GLY A 370 -55.69 -62.00 -8.27
C GLY A 370 -56.64 -61.22 -9.19
N GLY A 371 -56.04 -60.42 -10.09
CA GLY A 371 -56.74 -59.95 -11.29
C GLY A 371 -56.20 -58.63 -11.87
N GLU A 372 -55.18 -58.76 -12.73
CA GLU A 372 -54.99 -58.10 -14.03
C GLU A 372 -55.37 -56.62 -14.29
N GLY A 373 -54.37 -55.85 -14.79
CA GLY A 373 -54.49 -55.14 -16.07
C GLY A 373 -54.95 -53.67 -16.08
N GLY A 374 -54.01 -52.73 -16.24
CA GLY A 374 -54.29 -51.34 -16.65
C GLY A 374 -53.01 -50.50 -16.80
N PRO A 375 -52.90 -49.61 -17.80
CA PRO A 375 -51.64 -49.24 -18.44
C PRO A 375 -50.78 -48.29 -17.62
N ALA A 376 -49.46 -48.47 -17.73
CA ALA A 376 -48.45 -47.56 -17.22
C ALA A 376 -48.70 -46.14 -17.73
N LYS A 377 -49.03 -45.23 -16.82
CA LYS A 377 -48.84 -43.79 -17.05
C LYS A 377 -47.34 -43.54 -16.98
N ASP A 378 -46.78 -43.25 -18.13
CA ASP A 378 -45.48 -42.61 -18.31
C ASP A 378 -45.47 -41.29 -17.51
N TYR A 379 -45.06 -41.37 -16.25
CA TYR A 379 -44.55 -40.23 -15.53
C TYR A 379 -43.15 -40.05 -16.08
N GLY A 380 -42.98 -39.07 -16.97
CA GLY A 380 -41.65 -38.67 -17.42
C GLY A 380 -40.75 -38.52 -16.21
N ASP A 381 -39.60 -39.20 -16.27
CA ASP A 381 -38.54 -39.07 -15.28
C ASP A 381 -38.30 -37.57 -15.02
N PRO A 382 -38.17 -37.14 -13.75
CA PRO A 382 -37.68 -35.79 -13.50
C PRO A 382 -36.33 -35.69 -14.23
N GLU A 383 -36.21 -34.71 -15.12
CA GLU A 383 -34.95 -34.34 -15.78
C GLU A 383 -33.86 -34.33 -14.70
N GLU A 384 -33.02 -35.37 -14.65
CA GLU A 384 -31.86 -35.39 -13.77
C GLU A 384 -30.95 -34.28 -14.26
N ASP A 385 -30.92 -33.17 -13.52
CA ASP A 385 -30.03 -32.05 -13.80
C ASP A 385 -28.61 -32.59 -14.00
N PRO A 386 -27.88 -32.12 -15.04
CA PRO A 386 -26.56 -32.64 -15.36
C PRO A 386 -25.64 -32.57 -14.12
N PRO A 387 -24.71 -33.51 -13.92
CA PRO A 387 -23.97 -33.71 -12.66
C PRO A 387 -23.14 -32.49 -12.19
N GLY A 388 -22.91 -31.50 -13.07
CA GLY A 388 -22.32 -30.22 -12.71
C GLY A 388 -23.28 -29.26 -11.99
N GLU A 389 -24.57 -29.28 -12.33
CA GLU A 389 -25.59 -28.42 -11.72
C GLU A 389 -25.96 -28.87 -10.31
N GLN A 390 -26.06 -30.18 -10.05
CA GLN A 390 -26.24 -30.70 -8.69
C GLN A 390 -25.09 -30.31 -7.75
N ARG A 391 -23.83 -30.42 -8.21
CA ARG A 391 -22.65 -30.04 -7.40
C ARG A 391 -22.59 -28.54 -7.07
N LEU A 392 -23.10 -27.68 -7.94
CA LEU A 392 -23.21 -26.25 -7.65
C LEU A 392 -24.33 -25.99 -6.63
N ARG A 393 -25.44 -26.73 -6.70
CA ARG A 393 -26.58 -26.62 -5.78
C ARG A 393 -26.25 -27.06 -4.34
N ASP A 394 -25.31 -27.99 -4.17
CA ASP A 394 -24.83 -28.46 -2.87
C ASP A 394 -23.86 -27.50 -2.15
N LEU A 395 -23.41 -26.42 -2.81
CA LEU A 395 -22.49 -25.48 -2.18
C LEU A 395 -23.17 -24.68 -1.07
N SER A 396 -22.54 -24.67 0.09
CA SER A 396 -22.91 -23.80 1.19
C SER A 396 -22.62 -22.32 0.87
N ALA A 397 -23.35 -21.41 1.51
CA ALA A 397 -23.11 -19.97 1.39
C ALA A 397 -21.65 -19.61 1.68
N ARG A 398 -21.07 -20.32 2.64
CA ARG A 398 -19.69 -20.17 3.08
C ARG A 398 -18.67 -20.59 2.02
N GLN A 399 -18.90 -21.70 1.32
CA GLN A 399 -18.04 -22.16 0.22
C GLN A 399 -18.08 -21.17 -0.94
N VAL A 400 -19.28 -20.69 -1.30
CA VAL A 400 -19.43 -19.65 -2.33
C VAL A 400 -18.70 -18.37 -1.92
N GLY A 401 -18.87 -17.90 -0.67
CA GLY A 401 -18.16 -16.74 -0.17
C GLY A 401 -16.64 -16.89 -0.25
N LEU A 402 -16.08 -18.04 0.17
CA LEU A 402 -14.65 -18.31 0.09
C LEU A 402 -14.16 -18.35 -1.35
N ALA A 403 -14.90 -19.00 -2.25
CA ALA A 403 -14.59 -19.02 -3.68
C ALA A 403 -14.62 -17.60 -4.26
N SER A 404 -15.59 -16.77 -3.90
CA SER A 404 -15.67 -15.36 -4.32
C SER A 404 -14.46 -14.55 -3.82
N LEU A 405 -13.98 -14.77 -2.60
CA LEU A 405 -12.77 -14.12 -2.10
C LEU A 405 -11.52 -14.54 -2.88
N ILE A 406 -11.40 -15.82 -3.22
CA ILE A 406 -10.29 -16.34 -4.04
C ILE A 406 -10.34 -15.73 -5.44
N VAL A 407 -11.52 -15.68 -6.07
CA VAL A 407 -11.73 -15.04 -7.37
C VAL A 407 -11.38 -13.55 -7.29
N MET A 408 -11.80 -12.84 -6.24
CA MET A 408 -11.46 -11.43 -6.05
C MET A 408 -9.93 -11.23 -5.91
N ALA A 409 -9.26 -12.06 -5.11
CA ALA A 409 -7.80 -12.03 -4.99
C ALA A 409 -7.10 -12.33 -6.32
N ALA A 410 -7.61 -13.30 -7.10
CA ALA A 410 -7.09 -13.64 -8.42
C ALA A 410 -7.29 -12.50 -9.44
N LEU A 411 -8.45 -11.84 -9.45
CA LEU A 411 -8.72 -10.67 -10.30
C LEU A 411 -7.81 -9.48 -9.95
N LEU A 412 -7.55 -9.27 -8.66
CA LEU A 412 -6.59 -8.24 -8.22
C LEU A 412 -5.15 -8.61 -8.62
N SER A 413 -4.77 -9.89 -8.54
CA SER A 413 -3.40 -10.37 -8.77
C SER A 413 -3.07 -10.59 -10.26
N GLY A 414 -4.06 -10.92 -11.09
CA GLY A 414 -3.87 -11.29 -12.50
C GLY A 414 -3.11 -10.24 -13.33
N PRO A 415 -3.50 -8.95 -13.28
CA PRO A 415 -2.77 -7.90 -13.98
C PRO A 415 -1.32 -7.75 -13.49
N ALA A 416 -1.01 -8.09 -12.23
CA ALA A 416 0.36 -8.06 -11.72
C ALA A 416 1.27 -9.05 -12.44
N VAL A 417 0.77 -10.26 -12.71
CA VAL A 417 1.52 -11.29 -13.43
C VAL A 417 1.89 -10.79 -14.83
N ALA A 418 0.97 -10.14 -15.53
CA ALA A 418 1.23 -9.57 -16.84
C ALA A 418 2.27 -8.44 -16.76
N VAL A 419 2.10 -7.47 -15.87
CA VAL A 419 3.02 -6.34 -15.71
C VAL A 419 4.42 -6.81 -15.32
N ASN A 420 4.54 -7.76 -14.40
CA ASN A 420 5.83 -8.25 -13.92
C ASN A 420 6.55 -9.18 -14.93
N LEU A 421 5.85 -9.66 -15.97
CA LEU A 421 6.45 -10.41 -17.08
C LEU A 421 6.97 -9.50 -18.21
N VAL A 422 6.45 -8.28 -18.31
CA VAL A 422 6.84 -7.36 -19.38
C VAL A 422 8.23 -6.81 -19.11
N ALA A 423 9.07 -6.88 -20.13
CA ALA A 423 10.35 -6.20 -20.15
C ALA A 423 10.15 -4.70 -20.40
N THR A 424 10.85 -3.85 -19.67
CA THR A 424 10.86 -2.42 -19.96
C THR A 424 11.79 -2.17 -21.15
N ASP A 425 11.22 -2.04 -22.34
CA ASP A 425 11.97 -1.58 -23.51
C ASP A 425 12.04 -0.05 -23.49
N GLY A 426 13.25 0.52 -23.45
CA GLY A 426 13.35 1.96 -23.65
C GLY A 426 14.73 2.55 -23.40
N GLY A 427 15.52 2.65 -24.47
CA GLY A 427 16.65 3.57 -24.49
C GLY A 427 16.20 4.97 -24.07
N LEU A 428 16.92 5.56 -23.12
CA LEU A 428 16.60 6.90 -22.64
C LEU A 428 16.89 7.95 -23.72
N PRO A 429 16.06 8.99 -23.85
CA PRO A 429 16.29 10.02 -24.87
C PRO A 429 17.56 10.83 -24.57
N GLY A 430 18.17 11.31 -25.65
CA GLY A 430 19.40 12.10 -25.60
C GLY A 430 20.62 11.25 -25.28
N GLU A 431 21.59 11.85 -24.62
CA GLU A 431 22.75 11.14 -24.09
C GLU A 431 22.58 11.03 -22.56
N PRO A 432 22.31 9.85 -22.01
CA PRO A 432 22.21 9.66 -20.56
C PRO A 432 23.60 9.67 -19.90
N THR A 433 23.63 9.92 -18.60
CA THR A 433 24.81 9.67 -17.75
C THR A 433 24.74 8.22 -17.27
N THR A 434 25.78 7.43 -17.55
CA THR A 434 25.81 6.00 -17.22
C THR A 434 26.70 5.72 -16.02
N VAL A 435 26.12 5.10 -14.98
CA VAL A 435 26.83 4.69 -13.75
C VAL A 435 26.65 3.18 -13.56
N ARG A 436 27.67 2.40 -13.92
CA ARG A 436 27.70 0.93 -13.74
C ARG A 436 26.41 0.23 -14.25
N GLY A 437 26.00 0.57 -15.47
CA GLY A 437 24.80 0.04 -16.12
C GLY A 437 23.50 0.76 -15.81
N TYR A 438 23.48 1.69 -14.84
CA TYR A 438 22.34 2.61 -14.68
C TYR A 438 22.47 3.78 -15.63
N GLU A 439 21.42 4.04 -16.40
CA GLU A 439 21.30 5.25 -17.21
C GLU A 439 20.43 6.28 -16.49
N VAL A 440 20.93 7.52 -16.40
CA VAL A 440 20.20 8.64 -15.79
C VAL A 440 20.09 9.76 -16.81
N THR A 441 18.86 10.22 -17.08
CA THR A 441 18.61 11.38 -17.96
C THR A 441 17.54 12.31 -17.39
N TYR A 442 17.34 13.46 -18.02
CA TYR A 442 16.17 14.30 -17.81
C TYR A 442 15.39 14.43 -19.11
N ALA A 443 14.10 14.11 -19.06
CA ALA A 443 13.22 14.17 -20.22
C ALA A 443 11.84 14.75 -19.86
N GLU A 444 11.13 15.26 -20.87
CA GLU A 444 9.79 15.83 -20.71
C GLU A 444 8.85 15.32 -21.79
N GLY A 445 7.59 15.08 -21.43
CA GLY A 445 6.53 14.63 -22.34
C GLY A 445 6.75 13.24 -22.95
N ILE A 446 7.57 12.39 -22.34
CA ILE A 446 7.82 11.03 -22.86
C ILE A 446 6.85 10.01 -22.27
N PRO A 447 6.49 8.91 -22.97
CA PRO A 447 5.68 7.85 -22.40
C PRO A 447 6.28 7.29 -21.10
N ASP A 448 5.44 6.96 -20.13
CA ASP A 448 5.88 6.31 -18.90
C ASP A 448 6.19 4.82 -19.16
N GLY A 449 7.47 4.44 -19.10
CA GLY A 449 7.93 3.10 -19.47
C GLY A 449 7.41 1.98 -18.56
N LEU A 450 6.92 2.29 -17.36
CA LEU A 450 6.31 1.29 -16.47
C LEU A 450 4.79 1.27 -16.61
N VAL A 451 4.15 2.43 -16.59
CA VAL A 451 2.68 2.52 -16.61
C VAL A 451 2.13 2.25 -18.02
N SER A 452 2.79 2.77 -19.06
CA SER A 452 2.35 2.61 -20.45
C SER A 452 2.79 1.29 -21.10
N ALA A 453 3.47 0.41 -20.36
CA ALA A 453 3.93 -0.89 -20.85
C ALA A 453 2.78 -1.79 -21.34
N ILE A 454 1.62 -1.73 -20.67
CA ILE A 454 0.40 -2.45 -21.06
C ILE A 454 -0.71 -1.44 -21.32
N PRO A 455 -1.11 -1.20 -22.59
CA PRO A 455 -2.19 -0.28 -22.91
C PRO A 455 -3.52 -0.85 -22.40
N PHE A 456 -4.17 -0.12 -21.51
CA PHE A 456 -5.45 -0.49 -20.92
C PHE A 456 -6.27 0.77 -20.63
N THR A 457 -7.57 0.70 -20.90
CA THR A 457 -8.51 1.80 -20.67
C THR A 457 -9.67 1.31 -19.81
N ALA A 458 -9.92 1.98 -18.69
CA ALA A 458 -11.07 1.72 -17.82
C ALA A 458 -11.58 3.01 -17.20
N PHE A 459 -12.90 3.09 -16.97
CA PHE A 459 -13.54 4.26 -16.34
C PHE A 459 -13.27 5.61 -17.05
N GLY A 460 -12.98 5.56 -18.36
CA GLY A 460 -12.62 6.75 -19.15
C GLY A 460 -11.15 7.17 -19.01
N GLU A 461 -10.32 6.40 -18.32
CA GLU A 461 -8.90 6.67 -18.09
C GLU A 461 -8.00 5.63 -18.78
N THR A 462 -6.81 6.03 -19.23
CA THR A 462 -5.85 5.18 -19.94
C THR A 462 -4.54 5.01 -19.16
N THR A 463 -3.83 3.91 -19.39
CA THR A 463 -2.45 3.70 -18.91
C THR A 463 -1.39 4.39 -19.78
N GLN A 464 -1.78 4.89 -20.96
CA GLN A 464 -0.90 5.65 -21.86
C GLN A 464 -0.72 7.09 -21.37
N VAL A 465 0.12 7.26 -20.36
CA VAL A 465 0.43 8.55 -19.75
C VAL A 465 1.86 8.96 -20.04
N THR A 466 2.09 10.27 -20.16
CA THR A 466 3.43 10.83 -20.31
C THR A 466 3.98 11.31 -18.98
N THR A 467 5.30 11.24 -18.85
CA THR A 467 6.04 11.67 -17.68
C THR A 467 7.16 12.65 -17.99
N SER A 468 7.58 13.39 -16.98
CA SER A 468 8.57 14.46 -17.09
C SER A 468 9.36 14.59 -15.81
N GLY A 469 10.69 14.56 -15.91
CA GLY A 469 11.57 14.61 -14.76
C GLY A 469 12.91 13.92 -15.00
N VAL A 470 13.59 13.61 -13.90
CA VAL A 470 14.81 12.79 -13.90
C VAL A 470 14.41 11.32 -13.90
N ILE A 471 14.90 10.59 -14.88
CA ILE A 471 14.53 9.21 -15.18
C ILE A 471 15.75 8.34 -14.99
N VAL A 472 15.55 7.18 -14.37
CA VAL A 472 16.57 6.14 -14.21
C VAL A 472 16.10 4.90 -14.94
N ALA A 473 16.96 4.35 -15.78
CA ALA A 473 16.77 3.07 -16.43
C ALA A 473 17.94 2.12 -16.18
N ASN A 474 17.67 0.82 -16.26
CA ASN A 474 18.69 -0.23 -16.33
C ASN A 474 18.06 -1.44 -17.02
N ASP A 475 18.42 -1.65 -18.28
CA ASP A 475 17.80 -2.68 -19.13
C ASP A 475 18.10 -4.09 -18.61
N ASP A 476 19.33 -4.36 -18.16
CA ASP A 476 19.72 -5.67 -17.61
C ASP A 476 18.87 -6.07 -16.41
N ARG A 477 18.34 -5.08 -15.67
CA ARG A 477 17.55 -5.28 -14.45
C ARG A 477 16.08 -4.91 -14.62
N GLN A 478 15.66 -4.58 -15.83
CA GLN A 478 14.27 -4.21 -16.14
C GLN A 478 13.76 -3.05 -15.27
N ILE A 479 14.64 -2.07 -15.01
CA ILE A 479 14.34 -0.92 -14.17
C ILE A 479 13.99 0.25 -15.07
N TRP A 480 12.86 0.89 -14.80
CA TRP A 480 12.52 2.16 -15.41
C TRP A 480 11.67 2.99 -14.46
N GLN A 481 12.08 4.22 -14.15
CA GLN A 481 11.28 5.12 -13.31
C GLN A 481 11.66 6.59 -13.45
N THR A 482 10.64 7.47 -13.46
CA THR A 482 10.83 8.88 -13.10
C THR A 482 11.05 9.03 -11.59
N VAL A 483 12.31 9.15 -11.17
CA VAL A 483 12.70 9.24 -9.76
C VAL A 483 12.46 10.64 -9.18
N VAL A 484 12.62 11.69 -9.99
CA VAL A 484 12.41 13.08 -9.60
C VAL A 484 11.47 13.77 -10.58
N PRO A 485 10.20 14.00 -10.22
CA PRO A 485 9.26 14.72 -11.08
C PRO A 485 9.74 16.13 -11.42
N LYS A 486 9.45 16.61 -12.64
CA LYS A 486 9.78 17.98 -13.12
C LYS A 486 9.40 19.05 -12.09
N GLY A 487 8.19 18.98 -11.54
CA GLY A 487 7.72 19.96 -10.54
C GLY A 487 8.54 19.96 -9.24
N ARG A 488 9.03 18.79 -8.81
CA ARG A 488 9.92 18.68 -7.64
C ARG A 488 11.29 19.30 -7.92
N LEU A 489 11.85 19.05 -9.10
CA LEU A 489 13.12 19.64 -9.51
C LEU A 489 13.01 21.16 -9.72
N ALA A 490 11.90 21.63 -10.29
CA ALA A 490 11.58 23.06 -10.44
C ALA A 490 11.48 23.78 -9.09
N ALA A 491 10.89 23.15 -8.07
CA ALA A 491 10.78 23.74 -6.74
C ALA A 491 12.11 23.78 -5.96
N ASN A 492 12.95 22.75 -6.11
CA ASN A 492 14.16 22.58 -5.28
C ASN A 492 15.45 23.00 -5.99
N GLY A 493 15.46 23.17 -7.31
CA GLY A 493 16.63 23.50 -8.12
C GLY A 493 17.66 22.37 -8.24
N ARG A 494 17.67 21.43 -7.30
CA ARG A 494 18.55 20.26 -7.32
C ARG A 494 17.88 19.05 -6.70
N ALA A 495 18.25 17.87 -7.18
CA ALA A 495 17.86 16.60 -6.57
C ALA A 495 18.96 15.55 -6.78
N THR A 496 19.24 14.77 -5.74
CA THR A 496 20.21 13.68 -5.81
C THR A 496 19.46 12.37 -6.00
N VAL A 497 19.80 11.65 -7.05
CA VAL A 497 19.35 10.30 -7.37
C VAL A 497 20.40 9.32 -6.87
N VAL A 498 19.99 8.29 -6.14
CA VAL A 498 20.89 7.25 -5.62
C VAL A 498 20.62 5.96 -6.38
N VAL A 499 21.66 5.44 -7.02
CA VAL A 499 21.67 4.16 -7.73
C VAL A 499 22.63 3.20 -7.03
N GLY A 500 22.50 1.89 -7.27
CA GLY A 500 23.34 0.92 -6.58
C GLY A 500 22.88 -0.52 -6.69
N GLY A 501 23.53 -1.37 -5.92
CA GLY A 501 23.20 -2.79 -5.77
C GLY A 501 23.64 -3.30 -4.40
N VAL A 502 23.73 -4.61 -4.26
CA VAL A 502 24.21 -5.20 -3.00
C VAL A 502 25.67 -4.79 -2.77
N GLY A 503 25.92 -4.12 -1.64
CA GLY A 503 27.27 -3.73 -1.21
C GLY A 503 27.84 -2.45 -1.83
N TRP A 504 27.14 -1.77 -2.74
CA TRP A 504 27.62 -0.54 -3.36
C TRP A 504 26.50 0.47 -3.65
N ARG A 505 26.87 1.75 -3.70
CA ARG A 505 25.97 2.86 -4.02
C ARG A 505 26.76 3.98 -4.69
N ASP A 506 26.12 4.65 -5.64
CA ASP A 506 26.60 5.87 -6.28
C ASP A 506 25.45 6.89 -6.37
N SER A 507 25.78 8.14 -6.72
CA SER A 507 24.76 9.18 -6.80
C SER A 507 24.97 10.12 -7.97
N VAL A 508 23.89 10.44 -8.67
CA VAL A 508 23.84 11.46 -9.72
C VAL A 508 22.99 12.62 -9.24
N THR A 509 23.53 13.83 -9.31
CA THR A 509 22.80 15.05 -8.91
C THR A 509 22.28 15.77 -10.14
N ALA A 510 20.95 15.85 -10.25
CA ALA A 510 20.29 16.70 -11.23
C ALA A 510 20.21 18.14 -10.71
N ILE A 511 20.60 19.09 -11.56
CA ILE A 511 20.68 20.51 -11.25
C ILE A 511 19.92 21.27 -12.32
N ARG A 512 18.88 21.98 -11.89
CA ARG A 512 18.10 22.88 -12.72
C ARG A 512 18.53 24.32 -12.45
N GLN A 513 18.70 25.06 -13.53
CA GLN A 513 18.90 26.50 -13.51
C GLN A 513 17.93 27.11 -14.52
N GLY A 514 17.29 28.23 -14.18
CA GLY A 514 16.30 28.86 -15.04
C GLY A 514 16.16 30.36 -14.86
N TRP A 515 15.54 30.98 -15.85
CA TRP A 515 15.14 32.38 -15.89
C TRP A 515 13.67 32.47 -16.28
N THR A 516 12.87 33.11 -15.43
CA THR A 516 11.46 33.39 -15.67
C THR A 516 11.32 34.72 -16.39
N ALA A 517 10.68 34.68 -17.55
CA ALA A 517 10.28 35.87 -18.28
C ALA A 517 9.05 36.50 -17.61
N VAL A 518 9.06 37.81 -17.39
CA VAL A 518 7.98 38.49 -16.66
C VAL A 518 6.68 38.39 -17.46
N GLY A 519 5.65 37.80 -16.86
CA GLY A 519 4.34 37.59 -17.48
C GLY A 519 4.24 36.34 -18.38
N GLY A 520 5.38 35.80 -18.80
CA GLY A 520 5.43 34.61 -19.67
C GLY A 520 5.85 33.33 -18.94
N GLY A 521 6.75 32.58 -19.57
CA GLY A 521 7.22 31.28 -19.11
C GLY A 521 8.60 31.30 -18.41
N THR A 522 9.17 30.13 -18.18
CA THR A 522 10.54 29.96 -17.68
C THR A 522 11.37 29.19 -18.68
N ALA A 523 12.51 29.75 -19.11
CA ALA A 523 13.52 29.00 -19.82
C ALA A 523 14.52 28.43 -18.83
N TYR A 524 14.88 27.17 -18.94
CA TYR A 524 15.77 26.48 -18.02
C TYR A 524 16.60 25.42 -18.72
N ARG A 525 17.69 25.04 -18.04
CA ARG A 525 18.52 23.90 -18.39
C ARG A 525 18.58 22.93 -17.22
N VAL A 526 18.79 21.66 -17.52
CA VAL A 526 19.06 20.63 -16.52
C VAL A 526 20.40 19.99 -16.83
N ALA A 527 21.27 19.97 -15.82
CA ALA A 527 22.54 19.28 -15.85
C ALA A 527 22.53 18.09 -14.90
N LEU A 528 23.26 17.03 -15.28
CA LEU A 528 23.56 15.90 -14.41
C LEU A 528 25.03 15.97 -14.00
N ASP A 529 25.30 15.58 -12.77
CA ASP A 529 26.61 15.61 -12.13
C ASP A 529 26.80 14.31 -11.35
N ASP A 530 27.71 13.45 -11.80
CA ASP A 530 28.03 12.15 -11.19
C ASP A 530 29.24 12.20 -10.24
N GLY A 531 29.84 13.39 -10.06
CA GLY A 531 31.04 13.62 -9.26
C GLY A 531 32.32 13.72 -10.08
N ASP A 532 32.35 13.12 -11.29
CA ASP A 532 33.49 13.17 -12.20
C ASP A 532 33.26 14.21 -13.31
N GLU A 533 32.05 14.23 -13.88
CA GLU A 533 31.65 15.16 -14.94
C GLU A 533 30.30 15.83 -14.63
N ARG A 534 30.19 17.12 -14.98
CA ARG A 534 28.90 17.82 -15.04
C ARG A 534 28.55 18.15 -16.48
N ARG A 535 27.41 17.65 -16.94
CA ARG A 535 26.91 17.88 -18.31
C ARG A 535 25.47 18.35 -18.35
N THR A 536 25.18 19.34 -19.19
CA THR A 536 23.80 19.75 -19.51
C THR A 536 23.15 18.71 -20.41
N VAL A 537 22.08 18.08 -19.94
CA VAL A 537 21.36 17.01 -20.66
C VAL A 537 20.03 17.48 -21.26
N TYR A 538 19.53 18.64 -20.82
CA TYR A 538 18.26 19.18 -21.30
C TYR A 538 18.25 20.70 -21.37
N LEU A 539 17.66 21.24 -22.44
CA LEU A 539 17.39 22.65 -22.65
C LEU A 539 15.90 22.82 -22.94
N SER A 540 15.21 23.68 -22.17
CA SER A 540 13.83 24.01 -22.47
C SER A 540 13.74 24.93 -23.69
N GLY A 541 12.52 25.08 -24.24
CA GLY A 541 12.22 26.16 -25.17
C GLY A 541 12.46 27.55 -24.58
N ALA A 542 12.60 28.55 -25.44
CA ALA A 542 12.75 29.95 -25.05
C ALA A 542 11.46 30.46 -24.39
N ALA A 543 11.60 31.36 -23.42
CA ALA A 543 10.49 32.01 -22.74
C ALA A 543 10.46 33.50 -23.08
N GLN A 544 9.33 33.97 -23.60
CA GLN A 544 9.11 35.38 -23.95
C GLN A 544 8.48 36.13 -22.78
N ALA A 545 8.92 37.37 -22.55
CA ALA A 545 8.31 38.28 -21.60
C ALA A 545 7.12 39.01 -22.24
N ASP A 546 6.06 39.24 -21.47
CA ASP A 546 4.89 39.99 -21.94
C ASP A 546 5.22 41.44 -22.31
N PRO A 547 6.06 42.17 -21.53
CA PRO A 547 6.41 43.53 -21.87
C PRO A 547 7.19 43.61 -23.18
N ARG A 548 6.74 44.50 -24.06
CA ARG A 548 7.49 44.93 -25.24
C ARG A 548 8.18 46.25 -24.95
N ILE A 549 9.45 46.39 -25.36
CA ILE A 549 10.23 47.62 -25.18
C ILE A 549 10.67 48.13 -26.56
N ALA A 550 10.34 49.38 -26.88
CA ALA A 550 10.65 49.99 -28.19
C ALA A 550 10.17 49.13 -29.38
N GLY A 551 8.98 48.51 -29.26
CA GLY A 551 8.42 47.60 -30.27
C GLY A 551 9.02 46.19 -30.29
N GLN A 552 10.00 45.90 -29.43
CA GLN A 552 10.77 44.66 -29.44
C GLN A 552 10.25 43.67 -28.39
N ASN A 553 10.21 42.41 -28.78
CA ASN A 553 9.96 41.28 -27.89
C ASN A 553 11.28 40.86 -27.23
N VAL A 554 11.22 40.59 -25.93
CA VAL A 554 12.37 40.14 -25.16
C VAL A 554 12.09 38.73 -24.68
N SER A 555 12.97 37.79 -25.04
CA SER A 555 12.90 36.40 -24.62
C SER A 555 14.22 35.95 -24.02
N VAL A 556 14.18 34.89 -23.22
CA VAL A 556 15.36 34.20 -22.71
C VAL A 556 15.39 32.78 -23.25
N ALA A 557 16.56 32.32 -23.68
CA ALA A 557 16.79 30.96 -24.15
C ALA A 557 17.90 30.29 -23.35
N ALA A 558 17.72 29.01 -23.04
CA ALA A 558 18.75 28.19 -22.41
C ALA A 558 19.73 27.67 -23.47
N GLY A 559 21.03 27.70 -23.16
CA GLY A 559 22.05 26.97 -23.90
C GLY A 559 22.84 26.05 -22.97
N ALA A 560 23.74 25.26 -23.57
CA ALA A 560 24.52 24.26 -22.85
C ALA A 560 25.29 24.87 -21.66
N ASP A 561 25.98 25.99 -21.89
CA ASP A 561 26.88 26.60 -20.90
C ASP A 561 26.36 27.90 -20.28
N SER A 562 25.44 28.60 -20.96
CA SER A 562 24.87 29.85 -20.47
C SER A 562 23.45 30.11 -20.99
N PHE A 563 22.83 31.19 -20.51
CA PHE A 563 21.56 31.70 -21.03
C PHE A 563 21.82 32.81 -22.04
N TYR A 564 20.90 32.95 -22.99
CA TYR A 564 20.95 33.96 -24.03
C TYR A 564 19.72 34.86 -23.97
N LEU A 565 19.94 36.15 -24.18
CA LEU A 565 18.90 37.12 -24.45
C LEU A 565 18.55 37.08 -25.94
N LEU A 566 17.28 36.88 -26.26
CA LEU A 566 16.76 36.96 -27.62
C LEU A 566 15.92 38.23 -27.74
N VAL A 567 16.26 39.09 -28.68
CA VAL A 567 15.52 40.33 -28.93
C VAL A 567 14.99 40.32 -30.36
N THR A 568 13.67 40.21 -30.47
CA THR A 568 12.98 40.11 -31.76
C THR A 568 12.27 41.42 -32.07
N HIS A 569 12.53 41.96 -33.25
CA HIS A 569 11.81 43.10 -33.82
C HIS A 569 11.38 42.71 -35.22
N GLU A 570 10.09 42.86 -35.53
CA GLU A 570 9.49 42.39 -36.78
C GLU A 570 9.85 40.90 -37.01
N ASN A 571 10.64 40.58 -38.04
CA ASN A 571 11.07 39.22 -38.38
C ASN A 571 12.55 38.93 -38.10
N THR A 572 13.26 39.81 -37.37
CA THR A 572 14.70 39.62 -37.08
C THR A 572 14.95 39.47 -35.59
N THR A 573 15.45 38.29 -35.21
CA THR A 573 15.86 37.96 -33.84
C THR A 573 17.37 38.07 -33.69
N LEU A 574 17.81 38.91 -32.76
CA LEU A 574 19.21 39.02 -32.36
C LEU A 574 19.43 38.20 -31.08
N ARG A 575 20.58 37.52 -30.99
CA ARG A 575 20.95 36.67 -29.87
C ARG A 575 22.21 37.23 -29.23
N GLU A 576 22.13 37.52 -27.93
CA GLU A 576 23.26 37.98 -27.13
C GLU A 576 23.39 37.13 -25.86
N PRO A 577 24.58 37.05 -25.23
CA PRO A 577 24.72 36.50 -23.90
C PRO A 577 23.82 37.23 -22.90
N LEU A 578 23.19 36.49 -21.99
CA LEU A 578 22.40 37.11 -20.94
C LEU A 578 23.33 37.88 -19.98
N PRO A 579 23.09 39.18 -19.71
CA PRO A 579 24.01 39.97 -18.89
C PRO A 579 24.05 39.46 -17.45
N GLY A 580 25.26 39.20 -16.95
CA GLY A 580 25.54 38.81 -15.58
C GLY A 580 25.40 39.97 -14.58
N ARG A 581 25.93 39.77 -13.37
CA ARG A 581 25.87 40.78 -12.31
C ARG A 581 26.75 41.98 -12.65
N ASN A 582 26.15 43.18 -12.65
CA ASN A 582 26.79 44.44 -13.01
C ASN A 582 27.24 44.53 -14.48
N GLU A 583 26.76 43.62 -15.33
CA GLU A 583 27.00 43.65 -16.77
C GLU A 583 25.81 44.28 -17.49
N SER A 584 26.07 44.85 -18.66
CA SER A 584 25.03 45.34 -19.54
C SER A 584 25.34 45.03 -20.99
N VAL A 585 24.30 44.69 -21.74
CA VAL A 585 24.36 44.49 -23.18
C VAL A 585 23.34 45.40 -23.84
N THR A 586 23.75 46.09 -24.90
CA THR A 586 22.85 46.93 -25.69
C THR A 586 22.54 46.21 -26.99
N VAL A 587 21.25 45.94 -27.20
CA VAL A 587 20.75 45.30 -28.42
C VAL A 587 19.85 46.30 -29.12
N ARG A 588 20.22 46.67 -30.35
CA ARG A 588 19.59 47.80 -31.08
C ARG A 588 19.65 49.09 -30.24
N ASN A 589 18.50 49.60 -29.81
CA ASN A 589 18.34 50.82 -29.02
C ASN A 589 17.89 50.55 -27.57
N VAL A 590 17.91 49.30 -27.10
CA VAL A 590 17.52 48.91 -25.73
C VAL A 590 18.74 48.37 -24.99
N THR A 591 19.01 48.92 -23.80
CA THR A 591 20.10 48.46 -22.93
C THR A 591 19.55 47.55 -21.84
N PHE A 592 20.09 46.35 -21.73
CA PHE A 592 19.73 45.36 -20.73
C PHE A 592 20.83 45.28 -19.68
N ARG A 593 20.48 45.45 -18.40
CA ARG A 593 21.43 45.36 -17.28
C ARG A 593 21.02 44.23 -16.34
N GLY A 594 21.98 43.36 -16.03
CA GLY A 594 21.81 42.26 -15.07
C GLY A 594 22.32 42.65 -13.67
N ASP A 595 21.64 42.17 -12.63
CA ASP A 595 22.11 42.25 -11.23
C ASP A 595 22.37 40.85 -10.62
N GLY A 596 22.30 39.80 -11.44
CA GLY A 596 22.42 38.39 -11.04
C GLY A 596 21.10 37.75 -10.60
N SER A 597 20.07 38.53 -10.25
CA SER A 597 18.75 38.03 -9.84
C SER A 597 17.61 38.45 -10.78
N ARG A 598 17.84 39.51 -11.56
CA ARG A 598 16.91 40.01 -12.58
C ARG A 598 17.68 40.71 -13.69
N VAL A 599 17.02 40.83 -14.84
CA VAL A 599 17.46 41.66 -15.96
C VAL A 599 16.45 42.78 -16.17
N VAL A 600 16.98 44.00 -16.28
CA VAL A 600 16.19 45.22 -16.44
C VAL A 600 16.52 45.86 -17.78
N ALA A 601 15.50 46.13 -18.59
CA ALA A 601 15.60 46.83 -19.85
C ALA A 601 15.45 48.35 -19.66
N PHE A 602 16.25 49.11 -20.39
CA PHE A 602 16.30 50.57 -20.38
C PHE A 602 16.20 51.13 -21.80
N HIS A 603 15.27 52.06 -22.03
CA HIS A 603 15.10 52.78 -23.29
C HIS A 603 14.39 54.12 -23.05
N GLU A 604 15.01 55.24 -23.43
CA GLU A 604 14.40 56.59 -23.38
C GLU A 604 13.64 56.92 -22.07
N GLY A 605 14.24 56.61 -20.92
CA GLY A 605 13.63 56.82 -19.59
C GLY A 605 12.69 55.71 -19.10
N THR A 606 12.32 54.77 -19.96
CA THR A 606 11.58 53.54 -19.58
C THR A 606 12.52 52.56 -18.88
N ARG A 607 12.07 52.02 -17.74
CA ARG A 607 12.79 50.99 -16.96
C ARG A 607 11.83 49.86 -16.59
N VAL A 608 12.05 48.68 -17.16
CA VAL A 608 11.16 47.51 -16.94
C VAL A 608 11.99 46.28 -16.62
N THR A 609 11.59 45.53 -15.58
CA THR A 609 12.16 44.20 -15.34
C THR A 609 11.56 43.23 -16.35
N VAL A 610 12.41 42.59 -17.15
CA VAL A 610 11.98 41.66 -18.21
C VAL A 610 12.19 40.21 -17.82
N LEU A 611 13.21 39.90 -17.02
CA LEU A 611 13.55 38.55 -16.61
C LEU A 611 13.91 38.51 -15.13
N ARG A 612 13.63 37.38 -14.47
CA ARG A 612 14.02 37.07 -13.10
C ARG A 612 14.69 35.70 -13.05
N ALA A 613 15.75 35.55 -12.28
CA ALA A 613 16.32 34.24 -12.02
C ALA A 613 15.27 33.38 -11.28
N GLU A 614 15.14 32.12 -11.70
CA GLU A 614 14.27 31.14 -11.04
C GLU A 614 14.75 30.97 -9.59
N ARG A 615 13.81 30.85 -8.65
CA ARG A 615 14.10 30.70 -7.22
C ARG A 615 13.74 29.29 -6.76
N TYR A 616 14.54 28.78 -5.84
CA TYR A 616 14.45 27.43 -5.31
C TYR A 616 14.35 27.42 -3.78
N ASN A 617 13.84 26.32 -3.23
CA ASN A 617 13.61 26.12 -1.79
C ASN A 617 14.84 25.77 -0.94
#